data_AF-A0A3M0WNS5-F1
#
_entry.id   AF-A0A3M0WNS5-F1
#
_cell.length_a   1.000
_cell.length_b   1.000
_cell.length_c   1.000
_cell.angle_alpha   90.00
_cell.angle_beta   90.00
_cell.angle_gamma   90.00
#
_symmetry.space_group_name_H-M   'P 1'
#
loop_
_entity.id
_entity.type
_entity.pdbx_description
1 polymer ?
#
loop_
_entity_poly.entity_id
_entity_poly.type
_entity_poly.pdbx_seq_one_letter_code
_entity_poly.pdbx_strand_id
1 'polypeptide(L)'
;MYFRKNSNRCIEYWLERGFTEEEARRIISKRSSFYSSYEQQLINYNGNEELASKRFEEIRKSKTLRGNRNGQWGKPAPKQSGRGISGYYDGIYFRSLYEYFWIREQKQNGVNFISNDVSKNKFQNKIVIPYIDENGNKRNYIPDFIVEETIIVEIKNKYSQQTENSKRKFEAAKKFVRNSDIFEQFIVLDENDIHFDKEAAINDFISGKLIIDEGKLARFLKIFNLSYQIDGRNSGEN
;
A
#
# COMPACT_ATOMS: atom_id res chain seq x y z
N MET A 1 4.82 -13.54 -30.87
CA MET A 1 3.95 -14.37 -30.01
C MET A 1 4.79 -15.05 -28.92
N TYR A 2 5.35 -14.31 -27.96
CA TYR A 2 6.28 -14.86 -26.96
C TYR A 2 6.37 -13.96 -25.72
N PHE A 3 5.54 -14.17 -24.69
CA PHE A 3 5.73 -13.52 -23.37
C PHE A 3 5.25 -14.36 -22.16
N ARG A 4 4.77 -15.61 -22.35
CA ARG A 4 4.15 -16.38 -21.26
C ARG A 4 5.11 -17.17 -20.36
N LYS A 5 6.41 -17.21 -20.67
CA LYS A 5 7.38 -18.06 -19.95
C LYS A 5 7.91 -17.49 -18.63
N ASN A 6 7.80 -16.18 -18.42
CA ASN A 6 8.37 -15.51 -17.23
C ASN A 6 7.38 -15.36 -16.07
N SER A 7 6.10 -15.65 -16.29
CA SER A 7 5.09 -15.54 -15.25
C SER A 7 4.87 -16.90 -14.58
N ASN A 8 5.08 -16.95 -13.26
CA ASN A 8 4.79 -18.14 -12.46
C ASN A 8 3.28 -18.46 -12.32
N ARG A 9 2.42 -17.70 -13.01
CA ARG A 9 0.98 -17.96 -13.20
C ARG A 9 0.68 -18.70 -14.51
N CYS A 10 1.67 -18.86 -15.37
CA CYS A 10 1.56 -19.59 -16.63
C CYS A 10 2.05 -21.03 -16.47
N ILE A 11 1.46 -21.96 -17.21
CA ILE A 11 1.81 -23.38 -17.17
C ILE A 11 3.24 -23.59 -17.67
N GLU A 12 3.61 -22.84 -18.71
CA GLU A 12 4.90 -22.91 -19.39
C GLU A 12 6.09 -22.64 -18.45
N TYR A 13 5.91 -21.73 -17.49
CA TYR A 13 6.91 -21.44 -16.44
C TYR A 13 7.25 -22.66 -15.58
N TRP A 14 6.26 -23.53 -15.33
CA TRP A 14 6.40 -24.71 -14.47
C TRP A 14 6.84 -25.94 -15.26
N LEU A 15 6.38 -26.08 -16.51
CA LEU A 15 6.86 -27.13 -17.41
C LEU A 15 8.38 -27.02 -17.63
N GLU A 16 8.91 -25.81 -17.84
CA GLU A 16 10.36 -25.60 -17.99
C GLU A 16 11.18 -25.93 -16.73
N ARG A 17 10.51 -26.10 -15.57
CA ARG A 17 11.12 -26.47 -14.29
C ARG A 17 10.91 -27.94 -13.92
N GLY A 18 10.44 -28.75 -14.87
CA GLY A 18 10.33 -30.20 -14.73
C GLY A 18 9.04 -30.69 -14.07
N PHE A 19 8.04 -29.82 -13.89
CA PHE A 19 6.72 -30.23 -13.41
C PHE A 19 5.86 -30.76 -14.56
N THR A 20 4.98 -31.70 -14.28
CA THR A 20 3.96 -32.15 -15.24
C THR A 20 2.88 -31.09 -15.43
N GLU A 21 2.12 -31.16 -16.52
CA GLU A 21 1.04 -30.21 -16.79
C GLU A 21 -0.04 -30.25 -15.70
N GLU A 22 -0.38 -31.43 -15.18
CA GLU A 22 -1.34 -31.61 -14.10
C GLU A 22 -0.84 -30.99 -12.79
N GLU A 23 0.44 -31.17 -12.46
CA GLU A 23 1.07 -30.52 -11.31
C GLU A 23 1.09 -29.00 -11.46
N ALA A 24 1.45 -28.50 -12.64
CA ALA A 24 1.47 -27.07 -12.95
C ALA A 24 0.07 -26.44 -12.79
N ARG A 25 -0.97 -27.08 -13.34
CA ARG A 25 -2.37 -26.64 -13.19
C ARG A 25 -2.82 -26.67 -11.74
N ARG A 26 -2.43 -27.69 -10.97
CA ARG A 26 -2.72 -27.78 -9.54
C ARG A 26 -2.02 -26.68 -8.74
N ILE A 27 -0.75 -26.36 -9.04
CA ILE A 27 0.01 -25.27 -8.42
C ILE A 27 -0.63 -23.91 -8.71
N ILE A 28 -1.02 -23.67 -9.97
CA ILE A 28 -1.67 -22.43 -10.40
C ILE A 28 -3.05 -22.28 -9.74
N SER A 29 -3.85 -23.35 -9.71
CA SER A 29 -5.19 -23.38 -9.10
C SER A 29 -5.15 -23.22 -7.56
N LYS A 30 -4.17 -23.84 -6.89
CA LYS A 30 -3.93 -23.63 -5.44
C LYS A 30 -3.49 -22.20 -5.14
N ARG A 31 -2.69 -21.59 -6.03
CA ARG A 31 -2.27 -20.19 -5.89
C ARG A 31 -3.40 -19.19 -6.09
N SER A 32 -4.37 -19.46 -6.97
CA SER A 32 -5.50 -18.56 -7.18
C SER A 32 -6.54 -18.60 -6.06
N SER A 33 -6.56 -19.66 -5.24
CA SER A 33 -7.63 -19.92 -4.26
C SER A 33 -7.22 -19.91 -2.79
N PHE A 34 -5.92 -19.95 -2.42
CA PHE A 34 -5.55 -20.19 -1.01
C PHE A 34 -4.47 -19.31 -0.37
N TYR A 35 -3.81 -18.39 -1.10
CA TYR A 35 -2.69 -17.62 -0.54
C TYR A 35 -2.73 -16.14 -0.94
N SER A 36 -3.70 -15.39 -0.41
CA SER A 36 -3.62 -13.93 -0.48
C SER A 36 -2.66 -13.39 0.60
N SER A 37 -1.49 -13.01 0.11
CA SER A 37 -0.57 -12.00 0.64
C SER A 37 0.41 -12.37 1.76
N TYR A 38 0.05 -12.89 2.93
CA TYR A 38 1.01 -12.82 4.07
C TYR A 38 1.96 -14.03 4.24
N GLU A 39 1.45 -15.27 4.19
CA GLU A 39 2.29 -16.47 4.35
C GLU A 39 3.24 -16.66 3.17
N GLN A 40 2.77 -16.41 1.94
CA GLN A 40 3.60 -16.41 0.75
C GLN A 40 4.71 -15.34 0.80
N GLN A 41 4.43 -14.17 1.39
CA GLN A 41 5.46 -13.16 1.65
C GLN A 41 6.50 -13.64 2.66
N LEU A 42 6.10 -14.35 3.72
CA LEU A 42 7.03 -14.92 4.70
C LEU A 42 7.90 -16.05 4.10
N ILE A 43 7.33 -16.87 3.20
CA ILE A 43 8.06 -17.93 2.49
C ILE A 43 9.10 -17.30 1.56
N ASN A 44 8.67 -16.32 0.75
CA ASN A 44 9.56 -15.59 -0.16
C ASN A 44 10.66 -14.82 0.61
N TYR A 45 10.36 -14.35 1.82
CA TYR A 45 11.27 -13.57 2.66
C TYR A 45 12.31 -14.43 3.40
N ASN A 46 11.92 -15.60 3.93
CA ASN A 46 12.83 -16.44 4.71
C ASN A 46 13.60 -17.47 3.85
N GLY A 47 13.17 -17.70 2.59
CA GLY A 47 13.70 -18.77 1.74
C GLY A 47 13.45 -20.19 2.29
N ASN A 48 12.65 -20.29 3.35
CA ASN A 48 12.39 -21.52 4.09
C ASN A 48 10.90 -21.55 4.47
N GLU A 49 10.19 -22.50 3.86
CA GLU A 49 8.74 -22.66 3.98
C GLU A 49 8.32 -23.07 5.40
N GLU A 50 9.08 -23.96 6.04
CA GLU A 50 8.81 -24.44 7.39
C GLU A 50 8.93 -23.32 8.44
N LEU A 51 9.97 -22.49 8.35
CA LEU A 51 10.16 -21.33 9.23
C LEU A 51 9.07 -20.27 9.03
N ALA A 52 8.63 -20.07 7.78
CA ALA A 52 7.56 -19.14 7.44
C ALA A 52 6.21 -19.58 8.02
N SER A 53 5.83 -20.85 7.86
CA SER A 53 4.59 -21.39 8.41
C SER A 53 4.60 -21.41 9.95
N LYS A 54 5.74 -21.69 10.59
CA LYS A 54 5.87 -21.61 12.05
C LYS A 54 5.64 -20.18 12.58
N ARG A 55 6.26 -19.17 11.95
CA ARG A 55 6.05 -17.74 12.28
C ARG A 55 4.63 -17.29 12.01
N PHE A 56 4.02 -17.76 10.92
CA PHE A 56 2.64 -17.47 10.60
C PHE A 56 1.69 -18.00 11.69
N GLU A 57 1.90 -19.24 12.14
CA GLU A 57 1.15 -19.83 13.26
C GLU A 57 1.38 -19.09 14.59
N GLU A 58 2.59 -18.65 14.89
CA GLU A 58 2.88 -17.84 16.09
C GLU A 58 2.15 -16.48 16.06
N ILE A 59 2.15 -15.79 14.92
CA ILE A 59 1.42 -14.52 14.73
C ILE A 59 -0.09 -14.75 14.83
N ARG A 60 -0.59 -15.82 14.22
CA ARG A 60 -2.00 -16.23 14.28
C ARG A 60 -2.44 -16.55 15.71
N LYS A 61 -1.55 -17.17 16.50
CA LYS A 61 -1.75 -17.49 17.92
C LYS A 61 -1.52 -16.29 18.84
N SER A 62 -0.86 -15.22 18.38
CA SER A 62 -0.64 -14.02 19.19
C SER A 62 -1.97 -13.34 19.54
N LYS A 63 -2.40 -13.52 20.79
CA LYS A 63 -3.63 -12.96 21.37
C LYS A 63 -3.52 -11.47 21.74
N THR A 64 -2.36 -10.85 21.52
CA THR A 64 -2.03 -9.53 22.04
C THR A 64 -2.83 -8.39 21.41
N LEU A 65 -3.41 -8.60 20.21
CA LEU A 65 -4.21 -7.60 19.50
C LEU A 65 -5.58 -8.15 19.02
N ARG A 66 -6.07 -9.24 19.62
CA ARG A 66 -7.37 -9.86 19.29
C ARG A 66 -8.27 -9.88 20.51
N GLY A 67 -9.59 -9.97 20.29
CA GLY A 67 -10.53 -9.95 21.40
C GLY A 67 -10.50 -8.61 22.15
N ASN A 68 -10.90 -8.62 23.42
CA ASN A 68 -10.90 -7.46 24.32
C ASN A 68 -9.53 -6.77 24.53
N ARG A 69 -8.43 -7.35 24.05
CA ARG A 69 -7.09 -6.73 24.05
C ARG A 69 -6.86 -5.83 22.84
N ASN A 70 -7.67 -5.93 21.79
CA ASN A 70 -7.72 -4.93 20.74
C ASN A 70 -8.44 -3.69 21.28
N GLY A 71 -7.80 -2.52 21.24
CA GLY A 71 -8.44 -1.26 21.67
C GLY A 71 -9.71 -0.90 20.89
N GLN A 72 -9.94 -1.54 19.73
CA GLN A 72 -11.15 -1.44 18.90
C GLN A 72 -12.19 -2.55 19.16
N TRP A 73 -11.94 -3.48 20.07
CA TRP A 73 -12.89 -4.56 20.38
C TRP A 73 -14.19 -4.03 20.95
N GLY A 74 -15.32 -4.43 20.34
CA GLY A 74 -16.64 -3.96 20.71
C GLY A 74 -16.91 -2.50 20.35
N LYS A 75 -15.97 -1.79 19.72
CA LYS A 75 -16.17 -0.42 19.23
C LYS A 75 -16.50 -0.45 17.75
N PRO A 76 -17.45 0.37 17.28
CA PRO A 76 -17.61 0.58 15.85
C PRO A 76 -16.32 1.15 15.27
N ALA A 77 -15.95 0.73 14.06
CA ALA A 77 -14.85 1.35 13.34
C ALA A 77 -15.07 2.88 13.31
N PRO A 78 -14.03 3.71 13.53
CA PRO A 78 -14.17 5.16 13.51
C PRO A 78 -14.89 5.59 12.22
N LYS A 79 -15.94 6.41 12.33
CA LYS A 79 -16.88 6.75 11.22
C LYS A 79 -16.20 7.23 9.92
N GLN A 80 -14.95 7.69 9.99
CA GLN A 80 -14.17 8.21 8.86
C GLN A 80 -12.94 7.36 8.50
N SER A 81 -12.66 6.30 9.26
CA SER A 81 -11.55 5.38 8.95
C SER A 81 -11.81 4.63 7.64
N GLY A 82 -10.76 4.43 6.84
CA GLY A 82 -10.84 3.65 5.60
C GLY A 82 -11.62 4.32 4.46
N ARG A 83 -11.79 5.64 4.45
CA ARG A 83 -12.45 6.31 3.32
C ARG A 83 -11.57 6.52 2.10
N GLY A 84 -10.25 6.63 2.28
CA GLY A 84 -9.29 6.72 1.18
C GLY A 84 -9.34 5.50 0.27
N ILE A 85 -9.06 5.71 -1.02
CA ILE A 85 -8.76 4.64 -1.97
C ILE A 85 -7.26 4.40 -1.89
N SER A 86 -6.89 3.17 -1.61
CA SER A 86 -5.52 2.66 -1.52
C SER A 86 -5.29 1.56 -2.55
N GLY A 87 -4.03 1.28 -2.84
CA GLY A 87 -3.66 0.31 -3.85
C GLY A 87 -2.18 0.36 -4.20
N TYR A 88 -1.84 -0.13 -5.39
CA TYR A 88 -0.48 -0.13 -5.92
C TYR A 88 -0.42 0.53 -7.29
N TYR A 89 0.61 1.32 -7.53
CA TYR A 89 0.98 1.81 -8.85
C TYR A 89 2.40 1.39 -9.19
N ASP A 90 2.54 0.55 -10.22
CA ASP A 90 3.82 0.01 -10.68
C ASP A 90 4.68 -0.55 -9.52
N GLY A 91 4.04 -1.34 -8.66
CA GLY A 91 4.65 -1.99 -7.49
C GLY A 91 4.74 -1.14 -6.21
N ILE A 92 4.54 0.18 -6.29
CA ILE A 92 4.61 1.11 -5.16
C ILE A 92 3.23 1.23 -4.50
N TYR A 93 3.16 1.06 -3.18
CA TYR A 93 1.90 1.18 -2.43
C TYR A 93 1.54 2.65 -2.22
N PHE A 94 0.25 2.97 -2.29
CA PHE A 94 -0.30 4.27 -1.92
C PHE A 94 -1.53 4.11 -1.02
N ARG A 95 -1.72 5.07 -0.11
CA ARG A 95 -2.81 5.09 0.88
C ARG A 95 -3.95 6.03 0.48
N SER A 96 -3.72 6.86 -0.53
CA SER A 96 -4.70 7.80 -1.07
C SER A 96 -4.53 8.01 -2.58
N LEU A 97 -5.58 8.47 -3.27
CA LEU A 97 -5.47 8.81 -4.70
C LEU A 97 -4.47 9.95 -4.94
N TYR A 98 -4.33 10.89 -4.00
CA TYR A 98 -3.35 11.97 -4.12
C TYR A 98 -1.92 11.42 -4.15
N GLU A 99 -1.60 10.45 -3.28
CA GLU A 99 -0.33 9.72 -3.35
C GLU A 99 -0.16 9.01 -4.69
N TYR A 100 -1.20 8.33 -5.20
CA TYR A 100 -1.13 7.72 -6.54
C TYR A 100 -0.77 8.73 -7.64
N PHE A 101 -1.48 9.86 -7.70
CA PHE A 101 -1.24 10.88 -8.73
C PHE A 101 0.16 11.48 -8.63
N TRP A 102 0.62 11.75 -7.42
CA TRP A 102 1.97 12.24 -7.18
C TRP A 102 3.03 11.22 -7.61
N ILE A 103 2.91 9.95 -7.19
CA ILE A 103 3.83 8.87 -7.61
C ILE A 103 3.90 8.78 -9.14
N ARG A 104 2.74 8.84 -9.81
CA ARG A 104 2.65 8.79 -11.27
C ARG A 104 3.42 9.93 -11.92
N GLU A 105 3.19 11.16 -11.47
CA GLU A 105 3.87 12.35 -11.99
C GLU A 105 5.39 12.27 -11.79
N GLN A 106 5.85 11.91 -10.58
CA GLN A 106 7.29 11.79 -10.31
C GLN A 106 7.96 10.75 -11.20
N LYS A 107 7.31 9.60 -11.43
CA LYS A 107 7.81 8.57 -12.36
C LYS A 107 7.86 9.05 -13.80
N GLN A 108 6.88 9.82 -14.26
CA GLN A 108 6.87 10.39 -15.61
C GLN A 108 7.98 11.41 -15.81
N ASN A 109 8.29 12.17 -14.77
CA ASN A 109 9.35 13.18 -14.77
C ASN A 109 10.74 12.59 -14.49
N GLY A 110 10.84 11.29 -14.23
CA GLY A 110 12.12 10.63 -13.91
C GLY A 110 12.73 11.05 -12.57
N VAL A 111 11.91 11.57 -11.64
CA VAL A 111 12.34 11.99 -10.30
C VAL A 111 12.60 10.76 -9.43
N ASN A 112 13.73 10.75 -8.72
CA ASN A 112 14.05 9.67 -7.80
C ASN A 112 13.32 9.86 -6.46
N PHE A 113 12.57 8.85 -6.03
CA PHE A 113 11.91 8.87 -4.74
C PHE A 113 11.76 7.47 -4.15
N ILE A 114 11.65 7.42 -2.82
CA ILE A 114 11.43 6.20 -2.04
C ILE A 114 10.16 6.40 -1.21
N SER A 115 9.24 5.43 -1.31
CA SER A 115 8.12 5.36 -0.37
C SER A 115 8.63 4.97 1.01
N ASN A 116 8.27 5.76 2.02
CA ASN A 116 8.62 5.51 3.42
C ASN A 116 7.50 4.69 4.14
N ASP A 117 6.62 4.02 3.37
CA ASP A 117 5.61 3.11 3.88
C ASP A 117 6.21 1.78 4.38
N VAL A 118 5.75 1.38 5.57
CA VAL A 118 6.15 0.21 6.35
C VAL A 118 5.64 -1.13 5.83
N SER A 119 4.75 -1.16 4.85
CA SER A 119 4.08 -2.38 4.41
C SER A 119 5.01 -3.39 3.71
N LYS A 120 6.14 -2.95 3.13
CA LYS A 120 7.06 -3.85 2.40
C LYS A 120 8.49 -3.90 2.93
N ASN A 121 9.01 -2.84 3.56
CA ASN A 121 10.41 -2.75 3.98
C ASN A 121 10.56 -2.40 5.47
N LYS A 122 10.30 -3.36 6.36
CA LYS A 122 10.59 -3.19 7.80
C LYS A 122 12.08 -3.04 8.12
N PHE A 123 12.97 -3.32 7.16
CA PHE A 123 14.41 -3.49 7.38
C PHE A 123 15.31 -2.53 6.58
N GLN A 124 14.76 -1.52 5.87
CA GLN A 124 15.58 -0.52 5.18
C GLN A 124 15.12 0.91 5.49
N ASN A 125 16.09 1.75 5.83
CA ASN A 125 16.13 3.23 5.93
C ASN A 125 14.78 3.93 6.11
N LYS A 126 14.08 3.55 7.19
CA LYS A 126 12.84 4.20 7.58
C LYS A 126 13.13 5.49 8.31
N ILE A 127 12.63 6.60 7.80
CA ILE A 127 12.61 7.84 8.56
C ILE A 127 11.44 7.80 9.54
N VAL A 128 11.79 7.79 10.83
CA VAL A 128 10.85 7.81 11.95
C VAL A 128 11.16 9.03 12.80
N ILE A 129 10.22 9.96 12.85
CA ILE A 129 10.38 11.23 13.54
C ILE A 129 9.59 11.18 14.85
N PRO A 130 10.24 11.19 16.02
CA PRO A 130 9.53 11.18 17.30
C PRO A 130 8.83 12.52 17.53
N TYR A 131 7.63 12.48 18.10
CA TYR A 131 6.89 13.68 18.50
C TYR A 131 6.02 13.43 19.74
N ILE A 132 5.49 14.51 20.33
CA ILE A 132 4.56 14.45 21.47
C ILE A 132 3.17 14.82 20.97
N ASP A 133 2.17 13.95 21.19
CA ASP A 133 0.78 14.24 20.82
C ASP A 133 0.12 15.26 21.76
N GLU A 134 -1.11 15.66 21.44
CA GLU A 134 -1.88 16.65 22.21
C GLU A 134 -2.13 16.24 23.67
N ASN A 135 -2.03 14.94 23.98
CA ASN A 135 -2.22 14.38 25.32
C ASN A 135 -0.90 14.14 26.05
N GLY A 136 0.23 14.61 25.51
CA GLY A 136 1.55 14.44 26.12
C GLY A 136 2.20 13.07 25.86
N ASN A 137 1.59 12.20 25.04
CA ASN A 137 2.15 10.87 24.79
C ASN A 137 3.24 10.93 23.71
N LYS A 138 4.30 10.14 23.90
CA LYS A 138 5.33 9.92 22.88
C LYS A 138 4.76 9.10 21.73
N ARG A 139 4.93 9.61 20.50
CA ARG A 139 4.48 9.01 19.25
C ARG A 139 5.57 9.07 18.20
N ASN A 140 5.37 8.30 17.14
CA ASN A 140 6.24 8.27 15.97
C ASN A 140 5.45 8.79 14.77
N TYR A 141 6.07 9.70 14.03
CA TYR A 141 5.63 10.18 12.74
C TYR A 141 6.46 9.53 11.63
N ILE A 142 5.82 9.13 10.55
CA ILE A 142 6.42 8.50 9.38
C ILE A 142 5.89 9.28 8.19
N PRO A 143 6.73 10.09 7.52
CA PRO A 143 6.33 10.81 6.30
C PRO A 143 6.06 9.83 5.16
N ASP A 144 5.43 10.31 4.09
CA ASP A 144 5.01 9.47 2.96
C ASP A 144 6.19 9.09 2.05
N PHE A 145 7.02 10.05 1.67
CA PHE A 145 8.10 9.86 0.71
C PHE A 145 9.39 10.59 1.09
N ILE A 146 10.49 10.08 0.52
CA ILE A 146 11.81 10.73 0.48
C ILE A 146 12.15 10.93 -0.99
N VAL A 147 12.46 12.16 -1.39
CA VAL A 147 12.73 12.57 -2.78
C VAL A 147 14.17 13.03 -2.90
N GLU A 148 14.86 12.57 -3.93
CA GLU A 148 16.28 12.89 -4.20
C GLU A 148 17.17 12.75 -2.95
N GLU A 149 16.87 11.74 -2.12
CA GLU A 149 17.56 11.39 -0.86
C GLU A 149 17.58 12.46 0.25
N THR A 150 17.18 13.70 -0.05
CA THR A 150 17.38 14.89 0.80
C THR A 150 16.08 15.61 1.16
N ILE A 151 14.97 15.33 0.48
CA ILE A 151 13.69 16.01 0.68
C ILE A 151 12.68 15.05 1.29
N ILE A 152 12.04 15.45 2.39
CA ILE A 152 10.95 14.71 3.01
C ILE A 152 9.61 15.28 2.53
N VAL A 153 8.72 14.42 2.02
CA VAL A 153 7.39 14.81 1.52
C VAL A 153 6.28 14.12 2.30
N GLU A 154 5.28 14.88 2.72
CA GLU A 154 3.97 14.42 3.19
C GLU A 154 2.88 14.88 2.22
N ILE A 155 1.93 14.01 1.90
CA ILE A 155 0.75 14.33 1.11
C ILE A 155 -0.46 14.34 2.05
N LYS A 156 -1.08 15.52 2.20
CA LYS A 156 -2.19 15.71 3.13
C LYS A 156 -3.16 16.75 2.62
N ASN A 157 -4.46 16.41 2.60
CA ASN A 157 -5.47 17.42 2.28
C ASN A 157 -5.44 18.60 3.25
N LYS A 158 -5.75 19.79 2.72
CA LYS A 158 -5.63 21.07 3.42
C LYS A 158 -6.38 21.11 4.76
N TYR A 159 -7.56 20.51 4.81
CA TYR A 159 -8.35 20.44 6.04
C TYR A 159 -7.65 19.63 7.15
N SER A 160 -7.07 18.48 6.80
CA SER A 160 -6.41 17.59 7.77
C SER A 160 -5.08 18.16 8.27
N GLN A 161 -4.44 19.04 7.50
CA GLN A 161 -3.24 19.76 7.93
C GLN A 161 -3.50 20.68 9.12
N GLN A 162 -4.73 21.20 9.26
CA GLN A 162 -5.08 22.15 10.32
C GLN A 162 -5.30 21.50 11.70
N THR A 163 -5.41 20.17 11.75
CA THR A 163 -5.58 19.45 13.01
C THR A 163 -4.34 19.60 13.90
N GLU A 164 -4.54 19.71 15.20
CA GLU A 164 -3.47 19.90 16.18
C GLU A 164 -2.41 18.78 16.09
N ASN A 165 -2.84 17.53 15.92
CA ASN A 165 -1.94 16.40 15.73
C ASN A 165 -1.10 16.50 14.44
N SER A 166 -1.67 16.97 13.32
CA SER A 166 -0.89 17.19 12.08
C SER A 166 0.14 18.31 12.27
N LYS A 167 -0.25 19.44 12.87
CA LYS A 167 0.65 20.54 13.19
C LYS A 167 1.86 20.07 14.00
N ARG A 168 1.63 19.27 15.05
CA ARG A 168 2.70 18.70 15.89
C ARG A 168 3.65 17.80 15.11
N LYS A 169 3.13 16.96 14.21
CA LYS A 169 3.97 16.12 13.33
C LYS A 169 4.83 16.97 12.41
N PHE A 170 4.25 18.00 11.80
CA PHE A 170 4.94 18.88 10.87
C PHE A 170 6.02 19.70 11.57
N GLU A 171 5.76 20.23 12.76
CA GLU A 171 6.77 20.91 13.57
C GLU A 171 7.91 19.96 13.98
N ALA A 172 7.59 18.72 14.35
CA ALA A 172 8.62 17.71 14.63
C ALA A 172 9.47 17.40 13.39
N ALA A 173 8.86 17.32 12.20
CA ALA A 173 9.55 17.07 10.95
C ALA A 173 10.44 18.24 10.52
N LYS A 174 9.96 19.48 10.62
CA LYS A 174 10.78 20.68 10.38
C LYS A 174 11.98 20.74 11.32
N LYS A 175 11.78 20.44 12.60
CA LYS A 175 12.88 20.37 13.59
C LYS A 175 13.86 19.25 13.26
N PHE A 176 13.37 18.09 12.81
CA PHE A 176 14.20 16.98 12.38
C PHE A 176 15.08 17.37 11.19
N VAL A 177 14.52 17.98 10.15
CA VAL A 177 15.24 18.48 8.98
C VAL A 177 16.28 19.54 9.37
N ARG A 178 15.90 20.55 10.17
CA ARG A 178 16.82 21.60 10.63
C ARG A 178 18.05 21.08 11.37
N ASN A 179 17.93 19.94 12.05
CA ASN A 179 19.00 19.33 12.82
C ASN A 179 19.70 18.18 12.08
N SER A 180 19.38 17.98 10.79
CA SER A 180 19.96 16.92 9.97
C SER A 180 21.08 17.49 9.10
N ASP A 181 22.15 16.72 8.93
CA ASP A 181 23.20 17.00 7.92
C ASP A 181 22.87 16.41 6.53
N ILE A 182 21.72 15.72 6.41
CA ILE A 182 21.32 14.98 5.20
C ILE A 182 20.06 15.61 4.59
N PHE A 183 19.04 15.85 5.41
CA PHE A 183 17.77 16.36 4.91
C PHE A 183 17.78 17.87 4.81
N GLU A 184 17.43 18.38 3.63
CA GLU A 184 17.41 19.81 3.33
C GLU A 184 16.04 20.42 3.56
N GLN A 185 14.97 19.67 3.26
CA GLN A 185 13.61 20.21 3.22
C GLN A 185 12.54 19.24 3.74
N PHE A 186 11.49 19.81 4.33
CA PHE A 186 10.23 19.12 4.62
C PHE A 186 9.10 19.85 3.91
N ILE A 187 8.42 19.16 2.99
CA ILE A 187 7.35 19.70 2.15
C ILE A 187 6.05 18.96 2.47
N VAL A 188 4.96 19.72 2.60
CA VAL A 188 3.61 19.18 2.72
C VAL A 188 2.85 19.59 1.47
N LEU A 189 2.37 18.60 0.70
CA LEU A 189 1.60 18.81 -0.52
C LEU A 189 0.12 18.54 -0.25
N ASP A 190 -0.75 19.32 -0.90
CA ASP A 190 -2.20 19.16 -0.83
C ASP A 190 -2.86 18.99 -2.20
N GLU A 191 -4.20 19.01 -2.22
CA GLU A 191 -4.99 18.84 -3.44
C GLU A 191 -4.74 19.90 -4.53
N ASN A 192 -4.15 21.04 -4.18
CA ASN A 192 -3.80 22.10 -5.14
C ASN A 192 -2.42 21.88 -5.77
N ASP A 193 -1.56 21.10 -5.12
CA ASP A 193 -0.20 20.82 -5.58
C ASP A 193 -0.14 19.57 -6.48
N ILE A 194 -1.23 18.81 -6.57
CA ILE A 194 -1.26 17.49 -7.24
C ILE A 194 -2.24 17.52 -8.41
N HIS A 195 -1.73 17.27 -9.62
CA HIS A 195 -2.56 17.21 -10.81
C HIS A 195 -3.40 15.93 -10.86
N PHE A 196 -4.73 16.10 -10.90
CA PHE A 196 -5.69 14.99 -10.95
C PHE A 196 -6.11 14.68 -12.39
N ASP A 197 -5.51 13.65 -12.98
CA ASP A 197 -5.80 13.20 -14.35
C ASP A 197 -6.68 11.94 -14.35
N LYS A 198 -7.98 12.11 -14.57
CA LYS A 198 -8.93 11.00 -14.55
C LYS A 198 -8.68 9.97 -15.63
N GLU A 199 -8.39 10.42 -16.83
CA GLU A 199 -8.23 9.54 -17.99
C GLU A 199 -6.99 8.68 -17.82
N ALA A 200 -5.90 9.28 -17.33
CA ALA A 200 -4.71 8.53 -16.99
C ALA A 200 -4.94 7.46 -15.92
N ALA A 201 -5.70 7.76 -14.87
CA ALA A 201 -6.03 6.77 -13.84
C ALA A 201 -6.82 5.59 -14.40
N ILE A 202 -7.76 5.84 -15.31
CA ILE A 202 -8.50 4.80 -15.99
C ILE A 202 -7.56 3.96 -16.87
N ASN A 203 -6.69 4.60 -17.65
CA ASN A 203 -5.73 3.92 -18.52
C ASN A 203 -4.71 3.07 -17.72
N ASP A 204 -4.21 3.60 -16.61
CA ASP A 204 -3.33 2.87 -15.70
C ASP A 204 -4.05 1.69 -15.05
N PHE A 205 -5.33 1.84 -14.72
CA PHE A 205 -6.15 0.75 -14.16
C PHE A 205 -6.40 -0.37 -15.18
N ILE A 206 -6.81 0.00 -16.41
CA ILE A 206 -7.06 -0.97 -17.50
C ILE A 206 -5.78 -1.71 -17.89
N SER A 207 -4.64 -1.02 -17.92
CA SER A 207 -3.35 -1.64 -18.24
C SER A 207 -2.77 -2.51 -17.11
N GLY A 208 -3.38 -2.50 -15.93
CA GLY A 208 -2.92 -3.24 -14.75
C GLY A 208 -1.73 -2.60 -14.02
N LYS A 209 -1.32 -1.38 -14.41
CA LYS A 209 -0.31 -0.59 -13.69
C LYS A 209 -0.85 -0.09 -12.35
N LEU A 210 -2.12 0.30 -12.32
CA LEU A 210 -2.85 0.71 -11.14
C LEU A 210 -3.74 -0.45 -10.65
N ILE A 211 -3.46 -0.92 -9.44
CA ILE A 211 -4.23 -1.98 -8.78
C ILE A 211 -4.88 -1.37 -7.55
N ILE A 212 -6.20 -1.45 -7.45
CA ILE A 212 -6.95 -0.92 -6.30
C ILE A 212 -7.20 -2.04 -5.28
N ASP A 213 -7.04 -1.74 -4.00
CA ASP A 213 -7.37 -2.69 -2.93
C ASP A 213 -8.84 -3.14 -3.05
N GLU A 214 -9.12 -4.43 -2.86
CA GLU A 214 -10.44 -5.04 -3.11
C GLU A 214 -11.58 -4.30 -2.40
N GLY A 215 -11.42 -3.97 -1.12
CA GLY A 215 -12.40 -3.23 -0.33
C GLY A 215 -12.60 -1.76 -0.75
N LYS A 216 -11.82 -1.25 -1.72
CA LYS A 216 -11.88 0.11 -2.26
C LYS A 216 -12.32 0.15 -3.72
N LEU A 217 -12.32 -0.98 -4.43
CA LEU A 217 -12.58 -1.05 -5.86
C LEU A 217 -13.94 -0.43 -6.23
N ALA A 218 -15.02 -0.80 -5.54
CA ALA A 218 -16.35 -0.24 -5.81
C ALA A 218 -16.39 1.28 -5.69
N ARG A 219 -15.65 1.86 -4.74
CA ARG A 219 -15.55 3.32 -4.59
C ARG A 219 -14.76 3.95 -5.73
N PHE A 220 -13.65 3.33 -6.12
CA PHE A 220 -12.85 3.78 -7.26
C PHE A 220 -13.71 3.81 -8.52
N LEU A 221 -14.35 2.70 -8.87
CA LEU A 221 -15.21 2.63 -10.06
C LEU A 221 -16.31 3.69 -10.05
N LYS A 222 -16.93 3.93 -8.88
CA LYS A 222 -17.91 5.02 -8.72
C LYS A 222 -17.31 6.41 -8.96
N ILE A 223 -16.11 6.72 -8.44
CA ILE A 223 -15.46 8.03 -8.60
C ILE A 223 -15.08 8.31 -10.06
N PHE A 224 -14.68 7.26 -10.78
CA PHE A 224 -14.25 7.35 -12.17
C PHE A 224 -15.36 7.01 -13.18
N ASN A 225 -16.62 6.91 -12.73
CA ASN A 225 -17.80 6.58 -13.55
C ASN A 225 -17.61 5.33 -14.43
N LEU A 226 -16.92 4.32 -13.91
CA LEU A 226 -16.72 3.04 -14.58
C LEU A 226 -17.83 2.07 -14.17
N SER A 227 -18.48 1.44 -15.16
CA SER A 227 -19.40 0.33 -14.91
C SER A 227 -18.60 -0.97 -14.78
N TYR A 228 -18.80 -1.69 -13.68
CA TYR A 228 -18.28 -3.05 -13.53
C TYR A 228 -19.36 -4.02 -13.99
N GLN A 229 -19.20 -4.63 -15.17
CA GLN A 229 -19.98 -5.82 -15.49
C GLN A 229 -19.34 -6.98 -14.72
N ILE A 230 -19.98 -7.38 -13.62
CA ILE A 230 -19.65 -8.66 -12.98
C ILE A 230 -20.19 -9.71 -13.95
N ASP A 231 -19.30 -10.37 -14.69
CA ASP A 231 -19.67 -11.54 -15.47
C ASP A 231 -20.40 -12.55 -14.55
N GLY A 232 -21.70 -12.73 -14.78
CA GLY A 232 -22.38 -13.99 -14.52
C GLY A 232 -23.04 -14.23 -13.16
N ARG A 233 -23.47 -13.22 -12.41
CA ARG A 233 -24.53 -13.43 -11.40
C ARG A 233 -25.71 -12.50 -11.64
N ASN A 234 -26.67 -13.00 -12.40
CA ASN A 234 -28.05 -12.53 -12.36
C ASN A 234 -28.51 -12.58 -10.89
N SER A 235 -28.52 -11.43 -10.21
CA SER A 235 -29.41 -11.24 -9.08
C SER A 235 -30.81 -11.27 -9.66
N GLY A 236 -31.52 -12.37 -9.41
CA GLY A 236 -32.89 -12.58 -9.83
C GLY A 236 -33.75 -11.37 -9.47
N GLU A 237 -34.57 -11.00 -10.45
CA GLU A 237 -35.78 -10.21 -10.24
C GLU A 237 -36.61 -10.88 -9.13
N ASN A 238 -36.99 -10.08 -8.14
CA ASN A 238 -38.18 -10.26 -7.32
C ASN A 238 -38.87 -8.89 -7.24
#